data_AF-A0AAE0W638-F1
#
_entry.id   AF-A0AAE0W638-F1
#
_cell.length_a   1.000
_cell.length_b   1.000
_cell.length_c   1.000
_cell.angle_alpha   90.00
_cell.angle_beta   90.00
_cell.angle_gamma   90.00
#
_symmetry.space_group_name_H-M   'P 1'
#
loop_
_entity.id
_entity.type
_entity.pdbx_description
1 polymer ?
#
loop_
_entity_poly.entity_id
_entity_poly.type
_entity_poly.pdbx_seq_one_letter_code
_entity_poly.pdbx_strand_id
1 'polypeptide(L)'
;MPSITVSLIFLLAVIPYCDLQAQVAPNRSLDPSFLRWLNSLFYLPPEGELRVRKEYRMLTDMERNNFHLAIRLLKMDTSVPPNKFDALASLHHLNTAEAAHGGPNFLGWHRVYLVLCENALREKIANVTIPYWDNTLEEALPDPRQSILFSPLFMGSASGQVVTGPFSYWSTVGYGQLARDVGNSRRLMNPGDLTAIFSRRLIADISNPNAPESSNLEELHNDVHVYVGEQMSRIESASYDPLFYIHHAFIDCIWEEFRNLQRLSGVDPARDFPRIVGEQAHQPLASMGLGRLLVIDGINNIFTQRIYRCESRPACIMNSNTCGSPYLRCDWTRQRCMPLIMSSGPGMFSRSQWPFPGFFAG
;
A
#
# COMPACT_ATOMS: atom_id res chain seq x y z
N MET A 1 11.22 -4.15 -38.45
CA MET A 1 12.42 -4.49 -37.64
C MET A 1 12.20 -3.91 -36.25
N PRO A 2 11.80 -4.71 -35.25
CA PRO A 2 11.58 -4.20 -33.90
C PRO A 2 12.91 -4.14 -33.12
N SER A 3 13.09 -3.02 -32.44
CA SER A 3 14.30 -2.58 -31.75
C SER A 3 14.65 -3.46 -30.54
N ILE A 4 15.92 -3.89 -30.48
CA ILE A 4 16.53 -4.82 -29.51
C ILE A 4 16.71 -4.20 -28.10
N THR A 5 16.15 -3.02 -27.82
CA THR A 5 16.43 -2.26 -26.58
C THR A 5 15.46 -2.50 -25.42
N VAL A 6 14.39 -3.28 -25.59
CA VAL A 6 13.36 -3.47 -24.54
C VAL A 6 13.64 -4.69 -23.62
N SER A 7 14.57 -5.59 -23.99
CA SER A 7 14.78 -6.87 -23.29
C SER A 7 15.95 -6.90 -22.29
N LEU A 8 16.67 -5.79 -22.06
CA LEU A 8 17.92 -5.79 -21.30
C LEU A 8 17.79 -5.38 -19.81
N ILE A 9 16.62 -4.94 -19.35
CA ILE A 9 16.43 -4.49 -17.96
C ILE A 9 16.13 -5.65 -16.98
N PHE A 10 15.71 -6.82 -17.48
CA PHE A 10 15.42 -8.00 -16.65
C PHE A 10 16.39 -9.19 -16.83
N LEU A 11 17.35 -9.10 -17.74
CA LEU A 11 18.26 -10.22 -18.05
C LEU A 11 19.54 -10.27 -17.19
N LEU A 12 19.73 -9.34 -16.24
CA LEU A 12 20.83 -9.41 -15.29
C LEU A 12 20.58 -10.34 -14.08
N ALA A 13 19.43 -11.03 -14.03
CA ALA A 13 19.06 -11.90 -12.92
C ALA A 13 19.46 -13.38 -13.08
N VAL A 14 20.13 -13.79 -14.17
CA VAL A 14 20.40 -15.22 -14.44
C VAL A 14 21.81 -15.47 -14.98
N ILE A 15 22.84 -15.30 -14.15
CA ILE A 15 24.13 -16.03 -14.27
C ILE A 15 24.63 -16.35 -12.84
N PRO A 16 25.06 -17.60 -12.54
CA PRO A 16 25.37 -18.05 -11.20
C PRO A 16 26.82 -17.73 -10.78
N TYR A 17 27.02 -17.55 -9.47
CA TYR A 17 28.30 -17.42 -8.76
C TYR A 17 29.20 -16.23 -9.10
N CYS A 18 29.03 -15.14 -8.35
CA CYS A 18 30.16 -14.41 -7.80
C CYS A 18 29.73 -13.74 -6.49
N ASP A 19 30.41 -14.08 -5.40
CA ASP A 19 30.19 -13.52 -4.07
C ASP A 19 30.38 -12.00 -4.10
N LEU A 20 29.29 -11.25 -3.86
CA LEU A 20 29.39 -9.85 -3.45
C LEU A 20 29.05 -9.77 -1.96
N GLN A 21 30.11 -9.70 -1.16
CA GLN A 21 30.03 -9.14 0.18
C GLN A 21 29.60 -7.68 0.06
N ALA A 22 28.32 -7.42 0.32
CA ALA A 22 27.92 -6.11 0.81
C ALA A 22 28.75 -5.83 2.07
N GLN A 23 29.32 -4.63 2.19
CA GLN A 23 29.94 -4.20 3.44
C GLN A 23 28.84 -4.09 4.50
N VAL A 24 28.65 -5.20 5.20
CA VAL A 24 27.71 -5.39 6.29
C VAL A 24 28.48 -5.14 7.58
N ALA A 25 27.95 -4.28 8.44
CA ALA A 25 28.34 -4.24 9.84
C ALA A 25 28.31 -5.69 10.39
N PRO A 26 29.37 -6.17 11.05
CA PRO A 26 29.62 -7.59 11.18
C PRO A 26 28.73 -8.20 12.27
N ASN A 27 27.42 -8.44 12.00
CA ASN A 27 26.69 -9.53 12.66
C ASN A 27 25.27 -9.90 12.20
N ARG A 28 24.68 -9.39 11.12
CA ARG A 28 23.39 -9.94 10.64
C ARG A 28 23.30 -9.96 9.12
N SER A 29 23.84 -11.00 8.50
CA SER A 29 23.41 -11.38 7.15
C SER A 29 21.92 -11.71 7.18
N LEU A 30 21.14 -11.15 6.24
CA LEU A 30 19.75 -11.55 6.05
C LEU A 30 19.65 -13.07 5.87
N ASP A 31 18.58 -13.67 6.39
CA ASP A 31 18.39 -15.12 6.30
C ASP A 31 18.45 -15.59 4.83
N PRO A 32 19.26 -16.61 4.49
CA PRO A 32 19.40 -17.04 3.10
C PRO A 32 18.10 -17.52 2.46
N SER A 33 17.17 -18.09 3.24
CA SER A 33 15.83 -18.47 2.75
C SER A 33 15.01 -17.24 2.40
N PHE A 34 15.09 -16.18 3.23
CA PHE A 34 14.45 -14.91 2.96
C PHE A 34 15.00 -14.27 1.69
N LEU A 35 16.32 -14.21 1.52
CA LEU A 35 16.93 -13.64 0.31
C LEU A 35 16.54 -14.40 -0.97
N ARG A 36 16.55 -15.74 -0.93
CA ARG A 36 16.13 -16.55 -2.08
C ARG A 36 14.67 -16.31 -2.44
N TRP A 37 13.79 -16.29 -1.44
CA TRP A 37 12.37 -16.05 -1.65
C TRP A 37 12.08 -14.62 -2.10
N LEU A 38 12.69 -13.61 -1.47
CA LEU A 38 12.56 -12.21 -1.88
C LEU A 38 12.99 -12.02 -3.35
N ASN A 39 14.10 -12.64 -3.76
CA ASN A 39 14.55 -12.60 -5.15
C ASN A 39 13.54 -13.23 -6.12
N SER A 40 12.80 -14.27 -5.72
CA SER A 40 11.76 -14.86 -6.57
C SER A 40 10.53 -13.96 -6.74
N LEU A 41 10.36 -12.93 -5.92
CA LEU A 41 9.26 -11.96 -6.04
C LEU A 41 9.52 -10.89 -7.12
N PHE A 42 10.72 -10.79 -7.69
CA PHE A 42 11.02 -9.82 -8.75
C PHE A 42 10.62 -10.36 -10.13
N TYR A 43 9.31 -10.42 -10.40
CA TYR A 43 8.77 -10.80 -11.70
C TYR A 43 7.69 -9.83 -12.19
N LEU A 44 7.58 -9.73 -13.52
CA LEU A 44 6.47 -9.04 -14.18
C LEU A 44 5.33 -10.04 -14.41
N PRO A 45 4.06 -9.61 -14.34
CA PRO A 45 2.94 -10.45 -14.75
C PRO A 45 3.11 -10.97 -16.19
N PRO A 46 2.48 -12.12 -16.51
CA PRO A 46 2.34 -12.60 -17.88
C PRO A 46 1.86 -11.49 -18.82
N GLU A 47 2.29 -11.56 -20.09
CA GLU A 47 1.88 -10.55 -21.08
C GLU A 47 0.34 -10.53 -21.22
N GLY A 48 -0.25 -9.34 -21.17
CA GLY A 48 -1.70 -9.14 -21.20
C GLY A 48 -2.39 -9.22 -19.83
N GLU A 49 -1.71 -9.64 -18.76
CA GLU A 49 -2.23 -9.56 -17.40
C GLU A 49 -1.94 -8.18 -16.80
N LEU A 50 -3.00 -7.41 -16.51
CA LEU A 50 -2.89 -6.14 -15.80
C LEU A 50 -3.74 -6.18 -14.54
N ARG A 51 -3.10 -6.06 -13.38
CA ARG A 51 -3.77 -6.10 -12.07
C ARG A 51 -4.55 -4.80 -11.85
N VAL A 52 -5.77 -4.89 -11.31
CA VAL A 52 -6.64 -3.73 -11.12
C VAL A 52 -6.78 -3.43 -9.65
N ARG A 53 -6.13 -2.37 -9.18
CA ARG A 53 -6.27 -1.90 -7.81
C ARG A 53 -7.59 -1.16 -7.69
N LYS A 54 -8.54 -1.74 -6.95
CA LYS A 54 -9.86 -1.16 -6.70
C LYS A 54 -9.90 -0.50 -5.34
N GLU A 55 -10.81 0.46 -5.17
CA GLU A 55 -11.13 0.96 -3.84
C GLU A 55 -11.63 -0.22 -2.98
N TYR A 56 -11.13 -0.35 -1.76
CA TYR A 56 -11.35 -1.51 -0.91
C TYR A 56 -12.84 -1.81 -0.71
N ARG A 57 -13.68 -0.81 -0.45
CA ARG A 57 -15.13 -0.98 -0.27
C ARG A 57 -15.85 -1.26 -1.59
N MET A 58 -15.21 -1.08 -2.75
CA MET A 58 -15.73 -1.48 -4.06
C MET A 58 -15.42 -2.93 -4.44
N LEU A 59 -14.56 -3.64 -3.69
CA LEU A 59 -14.35 -5.07 -3.89
C LEU A 59 -15.65 -5.86 -3.68
N THR A 60 -15.83 -6.90 -4.49
CA THR A 60 -16.77 -7.98 -4.17
C THR A 60 -16.35 -8.70 -2.88
N ASP A 61 -17.29 -9.37 -2.23
CA ASP A 61 -16.99 -10.14 -1.02
C ASP A 61 -15.95 -11.23 -1.27
N MET A 62 -15.97 -11.85 -2.45
CA MET A 62 -14.98 -12.86 -2.84
C MET A 62 -13.58 -12.26 -3.01
N GLU A 63 -13.45 -11.12 -3.72
CA GLU A 63 -12.15 -10.44 -3.87
C GLU A 63 -11.58 -10.05 -2.50
N ARG A 64 -12.43 -9.50 -1.62
CA ARG A 64 -12.05 -9.09 -0.27
C ARG A 64 -11.62 -10.27 0.60
N ASN A 65 -12.41 -11.35 0.61
CA ASN A 65 -12.09 -12.56 1.37
C ASN A 65 -10.80 -13.21 0.86
N ASN A 66 -10.55 -13.21 -0.45
CA ASN A 66 -9.30 -13.68 -1.02
C ASN A 66 -8.12 -12.80 -0.60
N PHE A 67 -8.26 -11.47 -0.62
CA PHE A 67 -7.22 -10.57 -0.12
C PHE A 67 -6.87 -10.84 1.34
N HIS A 68 -7.88 -10.94 2.23
CA HIS A 68 -7.66 -11.28 3.65
C HIS A 68 -7.02 -12.65 3.83
N LEU A 69 -7.50 -13.66 3.10
CA LEU A 69 -6.98 -15.02 3.17
C LEU A 69 -5.52 -15.09 2.71
N ALA A 70 -5.15 -14.41 1.62
CA ALA A 70 -3.77 -14.39 1.14
C ALA A 70 -2.79 -13.81 2.18
N ILE A 71 -3.16 -12.73 2.87
CA ILE A 71 -2.36 -12.16 3.95
C ILE A 71 -2.20 -13.15 5.10
N ARG A 72 -3.30 -13.79 5.54
CA ARG A 72 -3.26 -14.82 6.60
C ARG A 72 -2.39 -16.01 6.21
N LEU A 73 -2.46 -16.46 4.96
CA LEU A 73 -1.63 -17.55 4.46
C LEU A 73 -0.14 -17.19 4.41
N LEU A 74 0.23 -15.93 4.13
CA LEU A 74 1.62 -15.48 4.26
C LEU A 74 2.07 -15.42 5.72
N LYS A 75 1.18 -15.03 6.63
CA LYS A 75 1.47 -15.01 8.08
C LYS A 75 1.65 -16.41 8.67
N MET A 76 0.93 -17.39 8.16
CA MET A 76 1.04 -18.80 8.57
C MET A 76 2.23 -19.52 7.93
N ASP A 77 2.75 -19.00 6.81
CA ASP A 77 3.87 -19.64 6.10
C ASP A 77 5.21 -19.32 6.77
N THR A 78 5.69 -20.28 7.55
CA THR A 78 6.97 -20.23 8.28
C THR A 78 8.16 -20.79 7.49
N SER A 79 8.01 -21.03 6.17
CA SER A 79 9.14 -21.45 5.32
C SER A 79 10.24 -20.39 5.21
N VAL A 80 9.92 -19.15 5.58
CA VAL A 80 10.85 -18.04 5.77
C VAL A 80 10.65 -17.50 7.20
N PRO A 81 11.70 -17.38 8.03
CA PRO A 81 11.55 -16.84 9.38
C PRO A 81 11.23 -15.33 9.40
N PRO A 82 10.43 -14.86 10.37
CA PRO A 82 9.62 -15.65 11.30
C PRO A 82 8.34 -16.21 10.65
N ASN A 83 7.87 -15.55 9.59
CA ASN A 83 6.94 -16.04 8.57
C ASN A 83 7.05 -15.09 7.38
N LYS A 84 6.51 -15.48 6.22
CA LYS A 84 6.62 -14.68 4.99
C LYS A 84 6.02 -13.27 5.11
N PHE A 85 4.90 -13.09 5.83
CA PHE A 85 4.31 -11.76 6.01
C PHE A 85 5.23 -10.84 6.82
N ASP A 86 5.69 -11.29 7.98
CA ASP A 86 6.55 -10.49 8.86
C ASP A 86 7.93 -10.24 8.26
N ALA A 87 8.45 -11.20 7.50
CA ALA A 87 9.69 -11.03 6.76
C ALA A 87 9.56 -9.91 5.70
N LEU A 88 8.45 -9.87 4.96
CA LEU A 88 8.15 -8.75 4.06
C LEU A 88 7.93 -7.44 4.80
N ALA A 89 7.19 -7.45 5.91
CA ALA A 89 6.95 -6.25 6.72
C ALA A 89 8.27 -5.62 7.18
N SER A 90 9.23 -6.45 7.60
CA SER A 90 10.54 -5.99 8.07
C SER A 90 11.36 -5.21 7.04
N LEU A 91 11.10 -5.40 5.73
CA LEU A 91 11.81 -4.67 4.69
C LEU A 91 11.67 -3.16 4.85
N HIS A 92 10.51 -2.67 5.28
CA HIS A 92 10.17 -1.25 5.36
C HIS A 92 11.04 -0.42 6.31
N HIS A 93 11.55 -1.03 7.39
CA HIS A 93 12.17 -0.27 8.47
C HIS A 93 13.60 -0.68 8.82
N LEU A 94 14.09 -1.80 8.29
CA LEU A 94 15.48 -2.21 8.46
C LEU A 94 16.40 -1.32 7.61
N ASN A 95 17.30 -1.90 6.82
CA ASN A 95 18.31 -1.17 6.07
C ASN A 95 17.78 -0.33 4.90
N THR A 96 16.46 -0.21 4.74
CA THR A 96 15.84 0.52 3.63
C THR A 96 15.07 1.77 4.08
N ALA A 97 14.92 1.99 5.40
CA ALA A 97 14.10 3.08 5.93
C ALA A 97 14.53 4.45 5.37
N GLU A 98 15.85 4.71 5.32
CA GLU A 98 16.44 5.93 4.76
C GLU A 98 16.17 6.07 3.26
N ALA A 99 16.16 4.98 2.50
CA ALA A 99 15.81 5.03 1.09
C ALA A 99 14.30 5.25 0.88
N ALA A 100 13.48 4.78 1.81
CA ALA A 100 12.03 4.74 1.71
C ALA A 100 11.32 6.02 2.18
N HIS A 101 11.95 6.86 3.00
CA HIS A 101 11.31 8.02 3.65
C HIS A 101 12.18 9.27 3.59
N GLY A 102 11.57 10.45 3.73
CA GLY A 102 12.28 11.72 3.88
C GLY A 102 12.78 12.35 2.58
N GLY A 103 12.35 11.82 1.43
CA GLY A 103 12.84 12.30 0.14
C GLY A 103 12.07 11.77 -1.06
N PRO A 104 12.45 12.16 -2.29
CA PRO A 104 11.66 11.92 -3.48
C PRO A 104 11.61 10.45 -3.92
N ASN A 105 12.45 9.59 -3.34
CA ASN A 105 12.32 8.14 -3.56
C ASN A 105 11.12 7.54 -2.81
N PHE A 106 10.51 8.25 -1.85
CA PHE A 106 9.37 7.75 -1.06
C PHE A 106 8.31 7.07 -1.94
N LEU A 107 7.91 7.72 -3.02
CA LEU A 107 6.89 7.22 -3.94
C LEU A 107 7.35 5.98 -4.73
N GLY A 108 8.58 6.01 -5.26
CA GLY A 108 9.17 4.93 -6.04
C GLY A 108 9.45 3.67 -5.21
N TRP A 109 9.98 3.85 -4.00
CA TRP A 109 10.28 2.77 -3.07
C TRP A 109 9.02 2.01 -2.67
N HIS A 110 7.99 2.73 -2.21
CA HIS A 110 6.73 2.12 -1.78
C HIS A 110 5.98 1.45 -2.92
N ARG A 111 6.07 1.98 -4.15
CA ARG A 111 5.53 1.30 -5.34
C ARG A 111 6.17 -0.05 -5.57
N VAL A 112 7.51 -0.12 -5.57
CA VAL A 112 8.23 -1.38 -5.75
C VAL A 112 7.87 -2.34 -4.61
N TYR A 113 7.85 -1.85 -3.38
CA TYR A 113 7.47 -2.63 -2.21
C TYR A 113 6.06 -3.24 -2.35
N LEU A 114 5.07 -2.46 -2.78
CA LEU A 114 3.72 -2.95 -3.05
C LEU A 114 3.68 -4.04 -4.12
N VAL A 115 4.46 -3.92 -5.20
CA VAL A 115 4.55 -4.97 -6.23
C VAL A 115 5.13 -6.26 -5.66
N LEU A 116 6.18 -6.19 -4.84
CA LEU A 116 6.77 -7.36 -4.19
C LEU A 116 5.76 -8.04 -3.24
N CYS A 117 5.06 -7.25 -2.43
CA CYS A 117 4.01 -7.75 -1.54
C CYS A 117 2.87 -8.39 -2.32
N GLU A 118 2.42 -7.78 -3.42
CA GLU A 118 1.36 -8.34 -4.26
C GLU A 118 1.79 -9.63 -4.96
N ASN A 119 3.04 -9.70 -5.43
CA ASN A 119 3.62 -10.93 -5.98
C ASN A 119 3.63 -12.06 -4.94
N ALA A 120 3.94 -11.76 -3.68
CA ALA A 120 3.89 -12.73 -2.58
C ALA A 120 2.45 -13.16 -2.27
N LEU A 121 1.48 -12.24 -2.26
CA LEU A 121 0.06 -12.59 -2.07
C LEU A 121 -0.43 -13.54 -3.17
N ARG A 122 0.03 -13.35 -4.41
CA ARG A 122 -0.32 -14.19 -5.56
C ARG A 122 0.30 -15.58 -5.54
N GLU A 123 1.39 -15.81 -4.77
CA GLU A 123 1.85 -17.18 -4.47
C GLU A 123 0.81 -17.98 -3.69
N LYS A 124 -0.05 -17.28 -2.90
CA LYS A 124 -1.09 -17.90 -2.09
C LYS A 124 -2.42 -17.96 -2.82
N ILE A 125 -2.80 -16.87 -3.47
CA ILE A 125 -4.05 -16.79 -4.23
C ILE A 125 -3.79 -16.02 -5.53
N ALA A 126 -3.74 -16.77 -6.64
CA ALA A 126 -3.23 -16.32 -7.92
C ALA A 126 -3.79 -14.99 -8.42
N ASN A 127 -5.05 -14.64 -8.12
CA ASN A 127 -5.71 -13.44 -8.67
C ASN A 127 -5.85 -12.27 -7.68
N VAL A 128 -5.26 -12.36 -6.48
CA VAL A 128 -5.30 -11.25 -5.53
C VAL A 128 -4.53 -10.04 -6.08
N THR A 129 -5.10 -8.87 -5.88
CA THR A 129 -4.50 -7.56 -6.15
C THR A 129 -4.69 -6.73 -4.87
N ILE A 130 -3.68 -5.96 -4.48
CA ILE A 130 -3.77 -5.09 -3.31
C ILE A 130 -4.77 -3.97 -3.64
N PRO A 131 -5.91 -3.88 -2.94
CA PRO A 131 -6.85 -2.77 -3.12
C PRO A 131 -6.28 -1.49 -2.50
N TYR A 132 -6.85 -0.34 -2.83
CA TYR A 132 -6.52 0.92 -2.17
C TYR A 132 -7.62 1.36 -1.20
N TRP A 133 -7.23 2.01 -0.10
CA TRP A 133 -8.14 2.66 0.83
C TRP A 133 -8.16 4.16 0.58
N ASP A 134 -9.21 4.65 -0.09
CA ASP A 134 -9.45 6.09 -0.21
C ASP A 134 -9.95 6.65 1.12
N ASN A 135 -9.00 7.13 1.92
CA ASN A 135 -9.28 7.67 3.24
C ASN A 135 -9.98 9.05 3.20
N THR A 136 -10.08 9.69 2.03
CA THR A 136 -10.86 10.93 1.88
C THR A 136 -12.37 10.71 1.90
N LEU A 137 -12.82 9.45 1.78
CA LEU A 137 -14.22 9.10 1.96
C LEU A 137 -14.58 9.06 3.45
N GLU A 138 -13.69 8.57 4.31
CA GLU A 138 -13.87 8.58 5.78
C GLU A 138 -13.91 9.99 6.35
N GLU A 139 -13.10 10.91 5.83
CA GLU A 139 -13.09 12.33 6.23
C GLU A 139 -14.49 12.97 6.14
N ALA A 140 -15.35 12.47 5.25
CA ALA A 140 -16.71 12.95 5.08
C ALA A 140 -17.66 12.56 6.23
N LEU A 141 -17.27 11.62 7.09
CA LEU A 141 -18.08 11.16 8.21
C LEU A 141 -18.06 12.15 9.39
N PRO A 142 -19.16 12.26 10.17
CA PRO A 142 -19.14 12.99 11.43
C PRO A 142 -18.15 12.44 12.46
N ASP A 143 -18.02 11.12 12.53
CA ASP A 143 -16.98 10.42 13.29
C ASP A 143 -16.35 9.33 12.40
N PRO A 144 -15.20 9.62 11.78
CA PRO A 144 -14.49 8.67 10.92
C PRO A 144 -14.13 7.33 11.59
N ARG A 145 -14.07 7.26 12.92
CA ARG A 145 -13.80 6.02 13.68
C ARG A 145 -14.94 5.00 13.55
N GLN A 146 -16.14 5.46 13.22
CA GLN A 146 -17.31 4.61 13.03
C GLN A 146 -17.43 4.07 11.60
N SER A 147 -16.45 4.36 10.72
CA SER A 147 -16.43 3.79 9.38
C SER A 147 -16.53 2.28 9.42
N ILE A 148 -17.32 1.71 8.51
CA ILE A 148 -17.37 0.27 8.26
C ILE A 148 -16.00 -0.35 8.00
N LEU A 149 -14.99 0.45 7.57
CA LEU A 149 -13.60 0.00 7.46
C LEU A 149 -13.10 -0.64 8.76
N PHE A 150 -13.44 -0.06 9.91
CA PHE A 150 -13.04 -0.54 11.23
C PHE A 150 -14.10 -1.45 11.88
N SER A 151 -14.70 -2.32 11.07
CA SER A 151 -15.70 -3.30 11.49
C SER A 151 -15.16 -4.73 11.47
N PRO A 152 -15.84 -5.68 12.15
CA PRO A 152 -15.53 -7.11 12.04
C PRO A 152 -15.66 -7.69 10.63
N LEU A 153 -16.34 -6.99 9.72
CA LEU A 153 -16.41 -7.41 8.32
C LEU A 153 -15.11 -7.06 7.57
N PHE A 154 -14.44 -5.98 7.96
CA PHE A 154 -13.32 -5.38 7.23
C PHE A 154 -12.01 -5.44 8.01
N MET A 155 -11.46 -4.32 8.49
CA MET A 155 -10.10 -4.29 9.03
C MET A 155 -10.06 -4.55 10.54
N GLY A 156 -11.20 -4.75 11.20
CA GLY A 156 -11.29 -5.01 12.63
C GLY A 156 -11.33 -3.74 13.48
N SER A 157 -11.10 -3.89 14.79
CA SER A 157 -11.26 -2.83 15.79
C SER A 157 -10.52 -1.52 15.44
N ALA A 158 -11.17 -0.38 15.72
CA ALA A 158 -10.60 0.97 15.58
C ALA A 158 -9.79 1.44 16.81
N SER A 159 -9.99 0.83 17.99
CA SER A 159 -9.36 1.29 19.23
C SER A 159 -8.94 0.11 20.09
N GLY A 160 -7.76 0.22 20.70
CA GLY A 160 -7.11 -0.83 21.46
C GLY A 160 -6.67 -2.01 20.59
N GLN A 161 -6.52 -3.17 21.22
CA GLN A 161 -6.16 -4.39 20.50
C GLN A 161 -7.20 -4.75 19.43
N VAL A 162 -6.73 -5.13 18.25
CA VAL A 162 -7.59 -5.63 17.17
C VAL A 162 -8.06 -7.04 17.52
N VAL A 163 -9.29 -7.15 18.02
CA VAL A 163 -9.91 -8.40 18.49
C VAL A 163 -11.07 -8.88 17.61
N THR A 164 -11.38 -8.14 16.55
CA THR A 164 -12.42 -8.48 15.57
C THR A 164 -11.87 -8.43 14.15
N GLY A 165 -12.59 -9.03 13.21
CA GLY A 165 -12.20 -9.02 11.81
C GLY A 165 -11.18 -10.11 11.42
N PRO A 166 -10.74 -10.13 10.17
CA PRO A 166 -9.83 -11.13 9.60
C PRO A 166 -8.45 -11.12 10.24
N PHE A 167 -8.08 -10.02 10.91
CA PHE A 167 -6.79 -9.82 11.57
C PHE A 167 -6.94 -9.73 13.10
N SER A 168 -7.98 -10.35 13.66
CA SER A 168 -8.15 -10.45 15.11
C SER A 168 -6.96 -11.18 15.76
N TYR A 169 -6.44 -10.65 16.86
CA TYR A 169 -5.30 -11.22 17.61
C TYR A 169 -4.03 -11.39 16.76
N TRP A 170 -3.85 -10.49 15.77
CA TRP A 170 -2.66 -10.48 14.94
C TRP A 170 -1.43 -10.13 15.77
N SER A 171 -0.43 -11.00 15.78
CA SER A 171 0.85 -10.72 16.44
C SER A 171 1.77 -9.92 15.52
N THR A 172 2.48 -8.94 16.05
CA THR A 172 3.49 -8.15 15.33
C THR A 172 4.85 -8.42 15.96
N VAL A 173 5.80 -8.91 15.16
CA VAL A 173 7.08 -9.42 15.68
C VAL A 173 7.90 -8.27 16.27
N GLY A 174 8.14 -8.32 17.58
CA GLY A 174 8.84 -7.26 18.31
C GLY A 174 7.95 -6.10 18.78
N TYR A 175 6.68 -6.04 18.39
CA TYR A 175 5.78 -4.91 18.67
C TYR A 175 4.44 -5.31 19.33
N GLY A 176 4.32 -6.57 19.77
CA GLY A 176 3.17 -7.05 20.53
C GLY A 176 1.95 -7.40 19.67
N GLN A 177 0.76 -7.33 20.26
CA GLN A 177 -0.48 -7.56 19.53
C GLN A 177 -0.85 -6.31 18.72
N LEU A 178 -1.37 -6.52 17.51
CA LEU A 178 -1.86 -5.44 16.66
C LEU A 178 -2.91 -4.64 17.42
N ALA A 179 -2.68 -3.34 17.53
CA ALA A 179 -3.57 -2.38 18.15
C ALA A 179 -3.74 -1.17 17.23
N ARG A 180 -4.78 -0.37 17.50
CA ARG A 180 -5.03 0.91 16.82
C ARG A 180 -5.56 1.93 17.81
N ASP A 181 -5.42 3.20 17.48
CA ASP A 181 -6.00 4.33 18.23
C ASP A 181 -6.56 5.36 17.24
N VAL A 182 -7.51 4.88 16.42
CA VAL A 182 -8.01 5.61 15.25
C VAL A 182 -8.65 6.93 15.68
N GLY A 183 -8.21 8.02 15.05
CA GLY A 183 -8.81 9.35 15.21
C GLY A 183 -8.46 10.08 16.50
N ASN A 184 -7.51 9.57 17.30
CA ASN A 184 -7.05 10.27 18.50
C ASN A 184 -6.01 11.36 18.20
N SER A 185 -5.29 11.25 17.08
CA SER A 185 -4.26 12.21 16.66
C SER A 185 -4.30 12.43 15.15
N ARG A 186 -3.73 13.55 14.68
CA ARG A 186 -3.67 13.94 13.26
C ARG A 186 -5.01 13.78 12.52
N ARG A 187 -4.97 13.60 11.19
CA ARG A 187 -6.17 13.66 10.35
C ARG A 187 -6.04 12.75 9.14
N LEU A 188 -7.18 12.49 8.52
CA LEU A 188 -7.26 11.91 7.19
C LEU A 188 -7.00 12.97 6.11
N MET A 189 -6.69 12.51 4.89
CA MET A 189 -6.65 13.39 3.73
C MET A 189 -8.06 13.86 3.39
N ASN A 190 -8.17 15.07 2.85
CA ASN A 190 -9.41 15.66 2.38
C ASN A 190 -9.32 16.02 0.88
N PRO A 191 -10.45 16.33 0.21
CA PRO A 191 -10.43 16.67 -1.23
C PRO A 191 -9.57 17.90 -1.59
N GLY A 192 -9.40 18.84 -0.66
CA GLY A 192 -8.53 20.00 -0.81
C GLY A 192 -7.05 19.62 -0.90
N ASP A 193 -6.61 18.62 -0.12
CA ASP A 193 -5.24 18.09 -0.21
C ASP A 193 -4.97 17.51 -1.61
N LEU A 194 -5.91 16.71 -2.13
CA LEU A 194 -5.79 16.13 -3.47
C LEU A 194 -5.78 17.22 -4.55
N THR A 195 -6.60 18.25 -4.39
CA THR A 195 -6.61 19.41 -5.29
C THR A 195 -5.26 20.13 -5.27
N ALA A 196 -4.64 20.29 -4.09
CA ALA A 196 -3.33 20.91 -3.95
C ALA A 196 -2.24 20.09 -4.67
N ILE A 197 -2.23 18.76 -4.51
CA ILE A 197 -1.31 17.85 -5.21
C ILE A 197 -1.51 17.93 -6.74
N PHE A 198 -2.75 17.82 -7.21
CA PHE A 198 -3.06 17.80 -8.65
C PHE A 198 -2.89 19.16 -9.34
N SER A 199 -2.78 20.25 -8.57
CA SER A 199 -2.41 21.57 -9.08
C SER A 199 -0.92 21.70 -9.42
N ARG A 200 -0.08 20.75 -8.97
CA ARG A 200 1.36 20.75 -9.22
C ARG A 200 1.70 20.11 -10.55
N ARG A 201 2.95 20.33 -11.01
CA ARG A 201 3.41 19.85 -12.31
C ARG A 201 4.63 18.95 -12.24
N LEU A 202 5.52 19.13 -11.27
CA LEU A 202 6.75 18.35 -11.14
C LEU A 202 6.72 17.48 -9.88
N ILE A 203 7.37 16.32 -9.89
CA ILE A 203 7.48 15.44 -8.70
C ILE A 203 8.07 16.22 -7.51
N ALA A 204 9.04 17.11 -7.78
CA ALA A 204 9.66 17.95 -6.76
C ALA A 204 8.65 18.86 -6.01
N ASP A 205 7.51 19.20 -6.64
CA ASP A 205 6.49 20.06 -6.03
C ASP A 205 5.53 19.29 -5.11
N ILE A 206 5.63 17.96 -5.08
CA ILE A 206 4.78 17.07 -4.27
C ILE A 206 5.58 16.11 -3.36
N SER A 207 6.91 16.19 -3.36
CA SER A 207 7.77 15.33 -2.55
C SER A 207 8.76 16.12 -1.71
N ASN A 208 9.23 15.49 -0.63
CA ASN A 208 10.37 15.96 0.13
C ASN A 208 11.63 16.11 -0.77
N PRO A 209 12.56 17.02 -0.42
CA PRO A 209 12.45 18.04 0.62
C PRO A 209 11.77 19.34 0.14
N ASN A 210 11.36 19.42 -1.13
CA ASN A 210 11.01 20.69 -1.78
C ASN A 210 9.53 21.10 -1.60
N ALA A 211 8.62 20.13 -1.55
CA ALA A 211 7.19 20.41 -1.53
C ALA A 211 6.74 21.05 -0.20
N PRO A 212 5.85 22.07 -0.22
CA PRO A 212 5.22 22.56 0.99
C PRO A 212 4.29 21.49 1.59
N GLU A 213 4.11 21.50 2.92
CA GLU A 213 3.28 20.52 3.65
C GLU A 213 1.91 20.27 3.01
N SER A 214 1.26 21.31 2.47
CA SER A 214 -0.08 21.23 1.88
C SER A 214 -0.15 20.46 0.56
N SER A 215 0.97 20.23 -0.14
CA SER A 215 1.02 19.40 -1.35
C SER A 215 2.07 18.30 -1.27
N ASN A 216 2.72 18.12 -0.13
CA ASN A 216 3.71 17.08 0.08
C ASN A 216 3.00 15.76 0.38
N LEU A 217 3.09 14.82 -0.56
CA LEU A 217 2.33 13.58 -0.50
C LEU A 217 2.80 12.68 0.65
N GLU A 218 4.08 12.74 1.03
CA GLU A 218 4.61 11.99 2.18
C GLU A 218 4.08 12.56 3.51
N GLU A 219 4.05 13.88 3.67
CA GLU A 219 3.54 14.51 4.91
C GLU A 219 2.04 14.26 5.11
N LEU A 220 1.24 14.42 4.05
CA LEU A 220 -0.19 14.12 4.10
C LEU A 220 -0.45 12.63 4.38
N HIS A 221 0.44 11.75 3.89
CA HIS A 221 0.42 10.33 4.18
C HIS A 221 0.78 10.02 5.64
N ASN A 222 1.76 10.73 6.20
CA ASN A 222 2.21 10.58 7.58
C ASN A 222 1.09 10.94 8.57
N ASP A 223 0.30 11.97 8.26
CA ASP A 223 -0.89 12.31 9.05
C ASP A 223 -1.88 11.14 9.16
N VAL A 224 -2.06 10.34 8.09
CA VAL A 224 -2.95 9.17 8.12
C VAL A 224 -2.37 8.01 8.93
N HIS A 225 -1.05 7.78 8.86
CA HIS A 225 -0.37 6.79 9.72
C HIS A 225 -0.58 7.10 11.20
N VAL A 226 -0.36 8.34 11.59
CA VAL A 226 -0.56 8.80 12.97
C VAL A 226 -2.04 8.82 13.35
N TYR A 227 -2.93 9.10 12.39
CA TYR A 227 -4.38 9.02 12.60
C TYR A 227 -4.85 7.60 12.93
N VAL A 228 -4.27 6.56 12.34
CA VAL A 228 -4.60 5.18 12.72
C VAL A 228 -4.01 4.82 14.09
N GLY A 229 -2.84 5.37 14.42
CA GLY A 229 -2.22 5.20 15.73
C GLY A 229 -1.51 3.86 15.92
N GLU A 230 -1.00 3.62 17.14
CA GLU A 230 -0.33 2.38 17.55
C GLU A 230 0.76 1.95 16.55
N GLN A 231 0.76 0.71 16.06
CA GLN A 231 1.79 0.23 15.14
C GLN A 231 1.88 1.04 13.85
N MET A 232 0.75 1.52 13.31
CA MET A 232 0.71 2.37 12.10
C MET A 232 1.38 3.73 12.30
N SER A 233 1.53 4.21 13.54
CA SER A 233 2.15 5.53 13.80
C SER A 233 3.68 5.54 13.78
N ARG A 234 4.33 4.38 13.56
CA ARG A 234 5.79 4.24 13.68
C ARG A 234 6.36 3.53 12.45
N ILE A 235 7.44 4.09 11.88
CA ILE A 235 8.12 3.55 10.70
C ILE A 235 8.51 2.08 10.93
N GLU A 236 8.96 1.76 12.15
CA GLU A 236 9.45 0.45 12.55
C GLU A 236 8.39 -0.63 12.61
N SER A 237 7.11 -0.26 12.75
CA SER A 237 6.04 -1.23 12.95
C SER A 237 4.86 -1.12 11.99
N ALA A 238 4.73 -0.02 11.23
CA ALA A 238 3.53 0.26 10.44
C ALA A 238 3.20 -0.84 9.44
N SER A 239 4.21 -1.38 8.76
CA SER A 239 4.08 -2.44 7.75
C SER A 239 3.59 -3.79 8.31
N TYR A 240 3.56 -3.97 9.64
CA TYR A 240 3.00 -5.16 10.28
C TYR A 240 1.46 -5.10 10.42
N ASP A 241 0.82 -3.92 10.27
CA ASP A 241 -0.63 -3.80 10.13
C ASP A 241 -1.03 -3.99 8.65
N PRO A 242 -1.90 -4.96 8.31
CA PRO A 242 -2.44 -5.10 6.95
C PRO A 242 -3.05 -3.83 6.34
N LEU A 243 -3.48 -2.86 7.16
CA LEU A 243 -3.99 -1.56 6.70
C LEU A 243 -2.92 -0.74 5.97
N PHE A 244 -1.63 -0.92 6.29
CA PHE A 244 -0.49 -0.29 5.63
C PHE A 244 -0.56 -0.42 4.11
N TYR A 245 -0.76 -1.65 3.62
CA TYR A 245 -0.66 -1.94 2.19
C TYR A 245 -1.77 -1.27 1.39
N ILE A 246 -2.98 -1.20 1.95
CA ILE A 246 -4.11 -0.55 1.26
C ILE A 246 -4.03 0.98 1.34
N HIS A 247 -3.42 1.53 2.41
CA HIS A 247 -3.10 2.96 2.51
C HIS A 247 -2.04 3.36 1.48
N HIS A 248 -0.91 2.64 1.42
CA HIS A 248 0.15 2.94 0.45
C HIS A 248 -0.31 2.69 -1.00
N ALA A 249 -1.20 1.73 -1.25
CA ALA A 249 -1.81 1.57 -2.57
C ALA A 249 -2.63 2.80 -2.97
N PHE A 250 -3.27 3.49 -2.02
CA PHE A 250 -3.97 4.74 -2.29
C PHE A 250 -3.02 5.88 -2.64
N ILE A 251 -1.91 6.02 -1.89
CA ILE A 251 -0.85 7.00 -2.20
C ILE A 251 -0.30 6.79 -3.61
N ASP A 252 0.00 5.54 -3.95
CA ASP A 252 0.51 5.17 -5.26
C ASP A 252 -0.51 5.44 -6.39
N CYS A 253 -1.80 5.24 -6.13
CA CYS A 253 -2.86 5.58 -7.07
C CYS A 253 -3.05 7.09 -7.24
N ILE A 254 -2.94 7.89 -6.17
CA ILE A 254 -2.89 9.36 -6.26
C ILE A 254 -1.68 9.80 -7.11
N TRP A 255 -0.51 9.20 -6.87
CA TRP A 255 0.67 9.53 -7.64
C TRP A 255 0.51 9.18 -9.12
N GLU A 256 -0.12 8.05 -9.48
CA GLU A 256 -0.42 7.75 -10.89
C GLU A 256 -1.43 8.71 -11.51
N GLU A 257 -2.43 9.19 -10.76
CA GLU A 257 -3.34 10.25 -11.23
C GLU A 257 -2.56 11.54 -11.52
N PHE A 258 -1.66 11.94 -10.61
CA PHE A 258 -0.74 13.05 -10.82
C PHE A 258 0.14 12.85 -12.06
N ARG A 259 0.76 11.67 -12.24
CA ARG A 259 1.59 11.36 -13.42
C ARG A 259 0.79 11.40 -14.72
N ASN A 260 -0.51 11.10 -14.70
CA ASN A 260 -1.37 11.30 -15.85
C ASN A 260 -1.57 12.79 -16.17
N LEU A 261 -1.77 13.64 -15.16
CA LEU A 261 -1.84 15.09 -15.34
C LEU A 261 -0.52 15.69 -15.86
N GLN A 262 0.61 15.15 -15.41
CA GLN A 262 1.92 15.48 -15.98
C GLN A 262 1.97 15.20 -17.48
N ARG A 263 1.56 14.00 -17.91
CA ARG A 263 1.50 13.64 -19.34
C ARG A 263 0.60 14.59 -20.13
N LEU A 264 -0.58 14.91 -19.59
CA LEU A 264 -1.52 15.85 -20.21
C LEU A 264 -0.95 17.27 -20.33
N SER A 265 -0.04 17.67 -19.43
CA SER A 265 0.67 18.95 -19.48
C SER A 265 2.02 18.89 -20.20
N GLY A 266 2.32 17.80 -20.91
CA GLY A 266 3.54 17.63 -21.71
C GLY A 266 4.80 17.33 -20.90
N VAL A 267 4.68 16.90 -19.64
CA VAL A 267 5.80 16.41 -18.81
C VAL A 267 5.85 14.89 -18.90
N ASP A 268 7.03 14.32 -19.18
CA ASP A 268 7.26 12.88 -19.14
C ASP A 268 7.57 12.42 -17.71
N PRO A 269 6.65 11.71 -17.03
CA PRO A 269 6.85 11.35 -15.63
C PRO A 269 8.05 10.41 -15.40
N ALA A 270 8.49 9.67 -16.43
CA ALA A 270 9.65 8.79 -16.33
C ALA A 270 10.99 9.54 -16.46
N ARG A 271 10.95 10.85 -16.71
CA ARG A 271 12.12 11.74 -16.81
C ARG A 271 12.09 12.90 -15.80
N ASP A 272 11.06 12.95 -14.97
CA ASP A 272 10.83 14.03 -14.02
C ASP A 272 11.32 13.70 -12.59
N PHE A 273 12.33 12.84 -12.46
CA PHE A 273 12.93 12.61 -11.15
C PHE A 273 13.59 13.91 -10.65
N PRO A 274 13.31 14.37 -9.42
CA PRO A 274 13.91 15.60 -8.90
C PRO A 274 15.44 15.54 -8.93
N ARG A 275 16.09 16.62 -9.41
CA ARG A 275 17.56 16.75 -9.38
C ARG A 275 17.98 17.14 -7.95
N ILE A 276 18.22 16.15 -7.09
CA ILE A 276 18.40 16.40 -5.65
C ILE A 276 19.81 16.91 -5.30
N VAL A 277 19.86 17.97 -4.51
CA VAL A 277 20.93 18.36 -3.58
C VAL A 277 20.43 18.05 -2.16
N GLY A 278 20.63 16.82 -1.68
CA GLY A 278 20.02 16.26 -0.45
C GLY A 278 20.65 14.91 -0.09
N GLU A 279 20.01 14.12 0.79
CA GLU A 279 20.57 12.86 1.32
C GLU A 279 20.96 11.84 0.23
N GLN A 280 22.05 11.11 0.49
CA GLN A 280 22.64 10.19 -0.49
C GLN A 280 21.69 9.04 -0.87
N ALA A 281 20.83 8.60 0.06
CA ALA A 281 19.90 7.49 -0.14
C ALA A 281 18.82 7.78 -1.20
N HIS A 282 18.56 9.05 -1.54
CA HIS A 282 17.57 9.42 -2.55
C HIS A 282 18.17 9.80 -3.90
N GLN A 283 19.49 9.72 -4.06
CA GLN A 283 20.12 10.03 -5.34
C GLN A 283 19.61 9.05 -6.43
N PRO A 284 19.37 9.50 -7.67
CA PRO A 284 18.75 8.66 -8.71
C PRO A 284 19.44 7.31 -8.95
N LEU A 285 20.77 7.28 -8.81
CA LEU A 285 21.60 6.09 -9.02
C LEU A 285 21.96 5.37 -7.71
N ALA A 286 21.41 5.78 -6.56
CA ALA A 286 21.57 5.06 -5.31
C ALA A 286 20.73 3.77 -5.35
N SER A 287 21.17 2.76 -4.60
CA SER A 287 20.37 1.56 -4.35
C SER A 287 19.17 1.92 -3.50
N MET A 288 17.98 1.43 -3.87
CA MET A 288 16.79 1.57 -3.03
C MET A 288 16.69 0.47 -1.96
N GLY A 289 17.66 -0.45 -1.90
CA GLY A 289 17.67 -1.55 -0.93
C GLY A 289 16.71 -2.70 -1.24
N LEU A 290 16.04 -2.68 -2.40
CA LEU A 290 15.14 -3.73 -2.89
C LEU A 290 15.76 -4.43 -4.11
N GLY A 291 16.51 -5.50 -3.86
CA GLY A 291 17.21 -6.24 -4.90
C GLY A 291 18.32 -5.40 -5.53
N ARG A 292 18.34 -5.33 -6.87
CA ARG A 292 19.31 -4.53 -7.64
C ARG A 292 18.73 -3.22 -8.18
N LEU A 293 17.53 -2.84 -7.73
CA LEU A 293 16.86 -1.64 -8.23
C LEU A 293 17.52 -0.39 -7.67
N LEU A 294 17.61 0.60 -8.54
CA LEU A 294 18.05 1.95 -8.21
C LEU A 294 16.83 2.83 -7.95
N VAL A 295 17.01 3.89 -7.18
CA VAL A 295 15.97 4.90 -6.90
C VAL A 295 15.21 5.33 -8.16
N ILE A 296 15.93 5.60 -9.26
CA ILE A 296 15.33 6.03 -10.53
C ILE A 296 14.40 4.98 -11.16
N ASP A 297 14.57 3.70 -10.86
CA ASP A 297 13.72 2.63 -11.40
C ASP A 297 12.29 2.75 -10.90
N GLY A 298 12.07 3.31 -9.70
CA GLY A 298 10.75 3.47 -9.09
C GLY A 298 9.79 4.39 -9.87
N ILE A 299 10.31 5.30 -10.70
CA ILE A 299 9.49 6.19 -11.54
C ILE A 299 9.24 5.64 -12.94
N ASN A 300 9.65 4.40 -13.24
CA ASN A 300 9.51 3.85 -14.58
C ASN A 300 8.02 3.70 -14.98
N ASN A 301 7.70 3.81 -16.28
CA ASN A 301 6.34 3.60 -16.78
C ASN A 301 5.93 2.11 -16.81
N ILE A 302 6.89 1.18 -16.64
CA ILE A 302 6.63 -0.26 -16.69
C ILE A 302 5.58 -0.71 -15.66
N PHE A 303 5.52 -0.06 -14.50
CA PHE A 303 4.55 -0.38 -13.45
C PHE A 303 3.11 -0.27 -13.96
N THR A 304 2.78 0.83 -14.64
CA THR A 304 1.43 1.04 -15.17
C THR A 304 1.21 0.56 -16.61
N GLN A 305 2.27 0.15 -17.29
CA GLN A 305 2.18 -0.49 -18.60
C GLN A 305 2.08 -2.02 -18.52
N ARG A 306 2.65 -2.65 -17.48
CA ARG A 306 2.85 -4.11 -17.41
C ARG A 306 2.41 -4.76 -16.12
N ILE A 307 2.19 -4.01 -15.03
CA ILE A 307 1.95 -4.62 -13.72
C ILE A 307 0.54 -4.34 -13.22
N TYR A 308 0.16 -3.07 -13.05
CA TYR A 308 -1.14 -2.71 -12.51
C TYR A 308 -1.72 -1.43 -13.11
N ARG A 309 -3.00 -1.21 -12.90
CA ARG A 309 -3.66 0.10 -13.01
C ARG A 309 -4.52 0.34 -11.78
N CYS A 310 -4.77 1.61 -11.49
CA CYS A 310 -5.73 2.01 -10.47
C CYS A 310 -7.11 2.22 -11.12
N GLU A 311 -8.13 1.63 -10.53
CA GLU A 311 -9.51 1.98 -10.84
C GLU A 311 -9.84 3.38 -10.31
N SER A 312 -10.80 4.05 -10.93
CA SER A 312 -11.23 5.37 -10.49
C SER A 312 -11.87 5.32 -9.11
N ARG A 313 -11.66 6.38 -8.32
CA ARG A 313 -12.34 6.58 -7.03
C ARG A 313 -13.87 6.56 -7.21
N PRO A 314 -14.62 5.97 -6.27
CA PRO A 314 -16.07 5.86 -6.39
C PRO A 314 -16.74 7.24 -6.41
N ALA A 315 -17.74 7.39 -7.27
CA ALA A 315 -18.53 8.60 -7.41
C ALA A 315 -20.03 8.31 -7.23
N CYS A 316 -20.80 9.34 -6.89
CA CYS A 316 -22.24 9.22 -6.77
C CYS A 316 -22.86 8.80 -8.10
N ILE A 317 -23.74 7.79 -8.07
CA ILE A 317 -24.44 7.29 -9.24
C ILE A 317 -25.84 7.90 -9.26
N MET A 318 -26.20 8.56 -10.35
CA MET A 318 -27.54 9.13 -10.54
C MET A 318 -28.62 8.06 -10.31
N ASN A 319 -29.66 8.42 -9.56
CA ASN A 319 -30.78 7.54 -9.19
C ASN A 319 -30.38 6.31 -8.34
N SER A 320 -29.21 6.34 -7.68
CA SER A 320 -28.80 5.32 -6.70
C SER A 320 -28.52 5.96 -5.34
N ASN A 321 -28.87 5.25 -4.27
CA ASN A 321 -28.44 5.63 -2.91
C ASN A 321 -27.02 5.15 -2.59
N THR A 322 -26.44 4.29 -3.43
CA THR A 322 -25.10 3.74 -3.28
C THR A 322 -24.13 4.32 -4.31
N CYS A 323 -22.83 4.22 -4.01
CA CYS A 323 -21.77 4.55 -4.95
C CYS A 323 -21.26 3.35 -5.75
N GLY A 324 -22.17 2.44 -6.12
CA GLY A 324 -21.82 1.18 -6.80
C GLY A 324 -21.33 0.06 -5.87
N SER A 325 -21.34 0.31 -4.56
CA SER A 325 -21.05 -0.70 -3.53
C SER A 325 -22.10 -0.61 -2.41
N PRO A 326 -22.51 -1.75 -1.82
CA PRO A 326 -23.41 -1.74 -0.66
C PRO A 326 -22.77 -1.10 0.58
N TYR A 327 -21.47 -0.82 0.56
CA TYR A 327 -20.71 -0.26 1.69
C TYR A 327 -20.44 1.24 1.56
N LEU A 328 -20.87 1.84 0.44
CA LEU A 328 -20.72 3.26 0.16
C LEU A 328 -22.07 3.88 -0.20
N ARG A 329 -22.39 5.02 0.41
CA ARG A 329 -23.57 5.82 0.09
C ARG A 329 -23.17 7.17 -0.51
N CYS A 330 -24.06 7.76 -1.29
CA CYS A 330 -23.85 9.13 -1.76
C CYS A 330 -24.29 10.15 -0.70
N ASP A 331 -23.44 11.15 -0.42
CA ASP A 331 -23.85 12.42 0.16
C ASP A 331 -24.13 13.41 -0.97
N TRP A 332 -25.41 13.58 -1.30
CA TRP A 332 -25.88 14.47 -2.36
C TRP A 332 -25.62 15.95 -2.07
N THR A 333 -25.42 16.34 -0.81
CA THR A 333 -25.09 17.73 -0.46
C THR A 333 -23.69 18.09 -0.94
N ARG A 334 -22.76 17.14 -0.79
CA ARG A 334 -21.35 17.30 -1.18
C ARG A 334 -21.00 16.65 -2.51
N GLN A 335 -21.95 15.94 -3.13
CA GLN A 335 -21.76 15.12 -4.34
C GLN A 335 -20.57 14.14 -4.19
N ARG A 336 -20.45 13.53 -3.01
CA ARG A 336 -19.31 12.67 -2.64
C ARG A 336 -19.79 11.36 -2.04
N CYS A 337 -19.07 10.29 -2.33
CA CYS A 337 -19.27 9.00 -1.68
C CYS A 337 -18.76 9.01 -0.25
N MET A 338 -19.50 8.38 0.65
CA MET A 338 -19.09 8.21 2.04
C MET A 338 -19.27 6.74 2.43
N PRO A 339 -18.40 6.20 3.29
CA PRO A 339 -18.62 4.87 3.84
C PRO A 339 -19.89 4.82 4.69
N LEU A 340 -20.43 3.61 4.84
CA LEU A 340 -21.43 3.37 5.87
C LEU A 340 -20.80 3.48 7.26
N ILE A 341 -21.61 3.96 8.20
CA ILE A 341 -21.28 4.03 9.62
C ILE A 341 -21.78 2.73 10.27
N MET A 342 -21.01 2.16 11.20
CA MET A 342 -21.51 1.11 12.09
C MET A 342 -22.57 1.70 13.04
N SER A 343 -23.86 1.62 12.68
CA SER A 343 -24.93 2.04 13.60
C SER A 343 -25.01 1.08 14.80
N SER A 344 -24.54 1.53 15.95
CA SER A 344 -24.87 1.09 17.32
C SER A 344 -25.24 -0.40 17.53
N GLY A 345 -24.26 -1.18 18.02
CA GLY A 345 -24.48 -2.42 18.78
C GLY A 345 -24.15 -3.73 18.05
N PRO A 346 -23.56 -4.74 18.74
CA PRO A 346 -23.24 -6.06 18.17
C PRO A 346 -24.49 -6.93 17.99
N GLY A 347 -25.47 -6.45 17.22
CA GLY A 347 -26.80 -7.06 17.15
C GLY A 347 -27.48 -7.14 15.77
N MET A 348 -26.91 -6.56 14.70
CA MET A 348 -27.59 -6.52 13.39
C MET A 348 -26.87 -7.18 12.21
N PHE A 349 -25.81 -7.95 12.48
CA PHE A 349 -25.36 -8.97 11.54
C PHE A 349 -25.64 -10.34 12.16
N SER A 350 -26.78 -10.93 11.79
CA SER A 350 -27.12 -12.30 12.17
C SER A 350 -25.96 -13.23 11.82
N ARG A 351 -25.55 -14.08 12.78
CA ARG A 351 -24.58 -15.17 12.57
C ARG A 351 -24.93 -16.07 11.36
N SER A 352 -26.17 -16.03 10.87
CA SER A 352 -26.64 -16.78 9.71
C SER A 352 -26.20 -16.23 8.34
N GLN A 353 -25.48 -15.10 8.27
CA GLN A 353 -24.93 -14.55 7.02
C GLN A 353 -23.41 -14.73 6.87
N TRP A 354 -22.76 -15.42 7.82
CA TRP A 354 -21.37 -15.84 7.68
C TRP A 354 -21.31 -17.11 6.83
N PRO A 355 -20.50 -17.20 5.75
CA PRO A 355 -20.45 -18.40 4.92
C PRO A 355 -19.83 -19.62 5.61
N PHE A 356 -19.46 -19.55 6.89
CA PHE A 356 -18.75 -20.63 7.59
C PHE A 356 -19.18 -20.77 9.05
N PRO A 357 -19.99 -21.78 9.41
CA PRO A 357 -20.03 -22.31 10.76
C PRO A 357 -18.86 -23.29 10.92
N GLY A 358 -17.76 -22.84 11.52
CA GLY A 358 -16.72 -23.73 12.04
C GLY A 358 -15.35 -23.54 11.42
N PHE A 359 -14.61 -22.54 11.91
CA PHE A 359 -13.14 -22.56 12.01
C PHE A 359 -12.69 -21.55 13.10
N PHE A 360 -13.39 -21.57 14.24
CA PHE A 360 -12.95 -20.92 15.47
C PHE A 360 -12.92 -21.99 16.58
N ALA A 361 -11.89 -22.83 16.55
CA ALA A 361 -11.44 -23.65 17.67
C ALA A 361 -10.02 -24.14 17.32
N GLY A 362 -9.03 -23.78 18.15
CA GLY A 362 -7.63 -24.15 17.99
C GLY A 362 -6.71 -22.99 18.34
#